data_AF-A0A137QJI7-F1
#
_entry.id   AF-A0A137QJI7-F1
#
_cell.length_a   1.000
_cell.length_b   1.000
_cell.length_c   1.000
_cell.angle_alpha   90.00
_cell.angle_beta   90.00
_cell.angle_gamma   90.00
#
_symmetry.space_group_name_H-M   'P 1'
#
loop_
_entity.id
_entity.type
_entity.pdbx_description
1 polymer ?
#
loop_
_entity_poly.entity_id
_entity_poly.type
_entity_poly.pdbx_seq_one_letter_code
_entity_poly.pdbx_strand_id
1 'polypeptide(L)'
;MVSGAGARAKFLSPEWTQLSASQRSSVKSQYNAAGISLIVSLFGATDAPTSSGADPVATANTMAAFVKQFNLDGVDVDYEDFDAINAGDGRAEQWLISFTKQLRNQLPQGSFILTHAPVAPWFSPNKFGGGAYLTVNKQVGSLIDWYNVQVCTHNLTPTQSTEGTNEYTTCNGLLTTSSNVWPQSALFQIANSGVPLSKLVIGKPATAGDASNGFMPTSTLAQCAQQAKSMGWNAGIMVWQFPNAAANWIRDVRSLAFPE
;
A
#
# COMPACT_ATOMS: atom_id res chain seq x y z
N MET A 1 31.45 24.10 -1.21
CA MET A 1 30.21 24.12 -2.01
C MET A 1 29.44 22.85 -1.68
N VAL A 2 28.49 22.95 -0.75
CA VAL A 2 27.60 21.86 -0.37
C VAL A 2 26.31 22.11 -1.13
N SER A 3 26.02 21.31 -2.15
CA SER A 3 24.73 21.35 -2.85
C SER A 3 24.46 20.00 -3.49
N GLY A 4 23.31 19.41 -3.16
CA GLY A 4 22.78 18.25 -3.86
C GLY A 4 22.67 16.99 -3.00
N ALA A 5 21.92 17.07 -1.90
CA ALA A 5 21.22 15.89 -1.40
C ALA A 5 20.15 15.52 -2.45
N GLY A 6 20.58 14.83 -3.50
CA GLY A 6 19.67 14.26 -4.49
C GLY A 6 18.84 13.19 -3.81
N ALA A 7 17.51 13.34 -3.84
CA ALA A 7 16.57 12.31 -3.44
C ALA A 7 16.92 11.02 -4.20
N ARG A 8 17.48 10.04 -3.49
CA ARG A 8 17.74 8.72 -4.05
C ARG A 8 16.45 7.94 -3.89
N ALA A 9 15.73 7.74 -4.98
CA ALA A 9 14.74 6.68 -5.05
C ALA A 9 15.49 5.35 -4.88
N LYS A 10 15.40 4.72 -3.70
CA LYS A 10 16.04 3.43 -3.47
C LYS A 10 15.04 2.34 -3.87
N PHE A 11 15.01 2.07 -5.17
CA PHE A 11 14.06 1.19 -5.84
C PHE A 11 14.09 -0.26 -5.34
N LEU A 12 12.91 -0.84 -5.08
CA LEU A 12 12.67 -2.28 -5.09
C LEU A 12 12.39 -2.75 -6.53
N SER A 13 13.45 -2.75 -7.35
CA SER A 13 13.80 -3.81 -8.31
C SER A 13 14.94 -3.33 -9.23
N PRO A 14 16.20 -3.34 -8.75
CA PRO A 14 17.35 -3.15 -9.65
C PRO A 14 17.29 -4.09 -10.87
N GLU A 15 16.58 -5.22 -10.79
CA GLU A 15 16.34 -6.16 -11.86
C GLU A 15 15.59 -5.54 -13.06
N TRP A 16 14.50 -4.78 -12.85
CA TRP A 16 13.72 -4.22 -13.97
C TRP A 16 14.51 -3.19 -14.77
N THR A 17 15.33 -2.40 -14.07
CA THR A 17 16.17 -1.37 -14.68
C THR A 17 17.38 -1.96 -15.40
N GLN A 18 17.88 -3.12 -14.95
CA GLN A 18 18.97 -3.87 -15.59
C GLN A 18 18.56 -4.58 -16.89
N LEU A 19 17.28 -4.88 -17.09
CA LEU A 19 16.80 -5.41 -18.36
C LEU A 19 17.05 -4.42 -19.52
N SER A 20 17.27 -4.95 -20.72
CA SER A 20 17.23 -4.12 -21.93
C SER A 20 15.80 -3.64 -22.22
N ALA A 21 15.66 -2.63 -23.08
CA ALA A 21 14.34 -2.17 -23.52
C ALA A 21 13.51 -3.29 -24.19
N SER A 22 14.14 -4.16 -24.97
CA SER A 22 13.46 -5.30 -25.62
C SER A 22 13.05 -6.38 -24.62
N GLN A 23 13.89 -6.66 -23.62
CA GLN A 23 13.53 -7.59 -22.54
C GLN A 23 12.34 -7.07 -21.74
N ARG A 24 12.35 -5.80 -21.32
CA ARG A 24 11.21 -5.16 -20.65
C ARG A 24 9.94 -5.24 -21.50
N SER A 25 10.03 -4.91 -22.79
CA SER A 25 8.89 -4.96 -23.70
C SER A 25 8.31 -6.36 -23.85
N SER A 26 9.16 -7.39 -23.93
CA SER A 26 8.74 -8.79 -23.99
C SER A 26 8.01 -9.20 -22.70
N VAL A 27 8.59 -8.92 -21.53
CA VAL A 27 7.95 -9.22 -20.23
C VAL A 27 6.64 -8.46 -20.08
N LYS A 28 6.60 -7.15 -20.36
CA LYS A 28 5.37 -6.35 -20.32
C LYS A 28 4.27 -6.92 -21.23
N SER A 29 4.63 -7.40 -22.42
CA SER A 29 3.67 -7.97 -23.35
C SER A 29 3.07 -9.28 -22.82
N GLN A 30 3.87 -10.13 -22.17
CA GLN A 30 3.38 -11.37 -21.54
C GLN A 30 2.42 -11.07 -20.38
N TYR A 31 2.76 -10.11 -19.52
CA TYR A 31 1.89 -9.70 -18.41
C TYR A 31 0.59 -9.06 -18.91
N ASN A 32 0.67 -8.15 -19.88
CA ASN A 32 -0.51 -7.51 -20.47
C ASN A 32 -1.43 -8.54 -21.15
N ALA A 33 -0.87 -9.54 -21.85
CA ALA A 33 -1.65 -10.61 -22.48
C ALA A 33 -2.39 -11.48 -21.45
N ALA A 34 -1.86 -11.57 -20.23
CA ALA A 34 -2.52 -12.21 -19.08
C ALA A 34 -3.46 -11.26 -18.30
N GLY A 35 -3.65 -10.01 -18.75
CA GLY A 35 -4.45 -9.02 -18.04
C GLY A 35 -3.82 -8.50 -16.75
N ILE A 36 -2.51 -8.61 -16.59
CA ILE A 36 -1.76 -8.20 -15.40
C ILE A 36 -1.01 -6.89 -15.67
N SER A 37 -1.18 -5.92 -14.77
CA SER A 37 -0.40 -4.69 -14.78
C SER A 37 0.89 -4.82 -13.97
N LEU A 38 1.94 -4.13 -14.41
CA LEU A 38 3.23 -4.00 -13.74
C LEU A 38 3.42 -2.55 -13.28
N ILE A 39 3.40 -2.33 -11.96
CA ILE A 39 3.61 -1.02 -11.33
C ILE A 39 4.87 -1.04 -10.46
N VAL A 40 5.41 0.13 -10.12
CA VAL A 40 6.53 0.26 -9.19
C VAL A 40 6.05 0.69 -7.81
N SER A 41 6.51 0.01 -6.75
CA SER A 41 6.34 0.49 -5.38
C SER A 41 7.40 1.55 -5.06
N LEU A 42 6.96 2.66 -4.48
CA LEU A 42 7.77 3.80 -4.08
C LEU A 42 7.95 3.77 -2.56
N PHE A 43 9.18 3.98 -2.09
CA PHE A 43 9.57 3.99 -0.67
C PHE A 43 9.64 2.59 -0.03
N GLY A 44 8.81 2.32 0.98
CA GLY A 44 8.91 1.19 1.91
C GLY A 44 9.61 1.54 3.22
N ALA A 45 9.71 0.56 4.12
CA ALA A 45 10.13 0.71 5.53
C ALA A 45 11.43 1.50 5.81
N THR A 46 12.33 1.65 4.84
CA THR A 46 13.61 2.33 5.04
C THR A 46 13.66 3.77 4.53
N ASP A 47 12.62 4.23 3.84
CA ASP A 47 12.56 5.56 3.25
C ASP A 47 11.53 6.43 4.00
N ALA A 48 12.01 7.53 4.59
CA ALA A 48 11.22 8.47 5.38
C ALA A 48 11.20 9.86 4.72
N PRO A 49 10.44 10.07 3.63
CA PRO A 49 10.56 11.26 2.80
C PRO A 49 10.14 12.56 3.50
N THR A 50 9.18 12.51 4.43
CA THR A 50 8.77 13.71 5.17
C THR A 50 9.79 14.09 6.23
N SER A 51 10.26 13.11 7.01
CA SER A 51 11.24 13.27 8.08
C SER A 51 12.61 13.67 7.54
N SER A 52 12.98 13.21 6.34
CA SER A 52 14.20 13.63 5.65
C SER A 52 14.08 14.99 4.94
N GLY A 53 12.89 15.60 4.92
CA GLY A 53 12.66 16.90 4.30
C GLY A 53 12.66 16.89 2.77
N ALA A 54 12.35 15.74 2.15
CA ALA A 54 12.23 15.65 0.70
C ALA A 54 11.07 16.52 0.18
N ASP A 55 11.28 17.25 -0.91
CA ASP A 55 10.23 18.03 -1.54
C ASP A 55 9.22 17.11 -2.25
N PRO A 56 7.91 17.14 -1.92
CA PRO A 56 6.94 16.22 -2.48
C PRO A 56 6.74 16.41 -3.99
N VAL A 57 6.85 17.62 -4.51
CA VAL A 57 6.62 17.89 -5.94
C VAL A 57 7.80 17.39 -6.78
N ALA A 58 9.03 17.70 -6.38
CA ALA A 58 10.25 17.23 -7.03
C ALA A 58 10.38 15.70 -6.93
N THR A 59 9.99 15.12 -5.79
CA THR A 59 9.96 13.67 -5.63
C THR A 59 8.94 13.05 -6.59
N ALA A 60 7.71 13.56 -6.64
CA ALA A 60 6.68 13.06 -7.56
C ALA A 60 7.11 13.15 -9.04
N ASN A 61 7.77 14.24 -9.44
CA ASN A 61 8.32 14.40 -10.79
C ASN A 61 9.36 13.33 -11.12
N THR A 62 10.28 13.07 -10.19
CA THR A 62 11.30 12.03 -10.34
C THR A 62 10.67 10.65 -10.51
N MET A 63 9.69 10.30 -9.67
CA MET A 63 9.05 8.99 -9.72
C MET A 63 8.19 8.82 -10.97
N ALA A 64 7.46 9.85 -11.39
CA ALA A 64 6.68 9.78 -12.62
C ALA A 64 7.55 9.71 -13.88
N ALA A 65 8.71 10.37 -13.89
CA ALA A 65 9.69 10.21 -14.97
C ALA A 65 10.20 8.77 -15.06
N PHE A 66 10.45 8.13 -13.92
CA PHE A 66 10.84 6.71 -13.87
C PHE A 66 9.77 5.79 -14.47
N VAL A 67 8.50 5.95 -14.08
CA VAL A 67 7.37 5.16 -14.61
C VAL A 67 7.32 5.24 -16.13
N LYS A 68 7.45 6.46 -16.68
CA LYS A 68 7.45 6.70 -18.12
C LYS A 68 8.68 6.12 -18.81
N GLN A 69 9.87 6.33 -18.24
CA GLN A 69 11.13 5.83 -18.79
C GLN A 69 11.16 4.30 -18.87
N PHE A 70 10.61 3.61 -17.87
CA PHE A 70 10.66 2.16 -17.77
C PHE A 70 9.37 1.46 -18.19
N ASN A 71 8.44 2.20 -18.83
CA ASN A 71 7.19 1.70 -19.40
C ASN A 71 6.36 0.85 -18.42
N LEU A 72 6.18 1.39 -17.22
CA LEU A 72 5.36 0.80 -16.16
C LEU A 72 3.94 1.35 -16.22
N ASP A 73 2.98 0.59 -15.68
CA ASP A 73 1.55 0.93 -15.71
C ASP A 73 1.12 1.91 -14.62
N GLY A 74 2.03 2.27 -13.71
CA GLY A 74 1.65 3.06 -12.55
C GLY A 74 2.62 2.94 -11.38
N VAL A 75 2.14 3.39 -10.23
CA VAL A 75 2.87 3.43 -8.96
C VAL A 75 2.02 2.93 -7.80
N ASP A 76 2.67 2.34 -6.82
CA ASP A 76 2.16 2.14 -5.47
C ASP A 76 2.97 3.01 -4.50
N VAL A 77 2.29 3.83 -3.70
CA VAL A 77 2.92 4.71 -2.72
C VAL A 77 2.97 3.98 -1.38
N ASP A 78 4.09 3.32 -1.13
CA ASP A 78 4.37 2.57 0.09
C ASP A 78 5.07 3.46 1.14
N TYR A 79 4.37 4.53 1.51
CA TYR A 79 4.88 5.51 2.47
C TYR A 79 4.86 4.92 3.89
N GLU A 80 6.03 4.77 4.51
CA GLU A 80 6.19 4.20 5.85
C GLU A 80 6.95 5.13 6.82
N ASP A 81 6.81 6.44 6.65
CA ASP A 81 7.41 7.44 7.54
C ASP A 81 6.58 7.60 8.83
N PHE A 82 6.70 6.60 9.70
CA PHE A 82 5.97 6.52 10.97
C PHE A 82 6.26 7.71 11.88
N ASP A 83 7.50 8.19 11.93
CA ASP A 83 7.89 9.32 12.78
C ASP A 83 7.13 10.59 12.40
N ALA A 84 6.99 10.86 11.10
CA ALA A 84 6.22 12.02 10.63
C ALA A 84 4.71 11.89 10.90
N ILE A 85 4.12 10.71 10.76
CA ILE A 85 2.70 10.47 11.10
C ILE A 85 2.48 10.59 12.63
N ASN A 86 3.38 10.00 13.43
CA ASN A 86 3.31 9.98 14.88
C ASN A 86 3.56 11.36 15.51
N ALA A 87 4.31 12.25 14.85
CA ALA A 87 4.44 13.63 15.26
C ALA A 87 3.08 14.34 15.34
N GLY A 88 2.11 13.92 14.53
CA GLY A 88 0.72 14.38 14.61
C GLY A 88 0.54 15.87 14.28
N ASP A 89 1.50 16.49 13.61
CA ASP A 89 1.51 17.93 13.30
C ASP A 89 0.96 18.24 11.89
N GLY A 90 0.49 17.24 11.16
CA GLY A 90 -0.11 17.36 9.83
C GLY A 90 0.90 17.39 8.68
N ARG A 91 2.22 17.33 8.94
CA ARG A 91 3.24 17.44 7.89
C ARG A 91 3.25 16.25 6.95
N ALA A 92 3.10 15.03 7.48
CA ALA A 92 3.05 13.81 6.68
C ALA A 92 1.88 13.84 5.70
N GLU A 93 0.70 14.26 6.18
CA GLU A 93 -0.51 14.36 5.39
C GLU A 93 -0.37 15.43 4.31
N GLN A 94 0.17 16.61 4.63
CA GLN A 94 0.42 17.66 3.63
C GLN A 94 1.43 17.23 2.57
N TRP A 95 2.47 16.48 2.97
CA TRP A 95 3.44 15.91 2.05
C TRP A 95 2.77 14.92 1.10
N LEU A 96 2.02 13.95 1.62
CA LEU A 96 1.27 12.96 0.83
C LEU A 96 0.26 13.62 -0.10
N ILE A 97 -0.50 14.62 0.36
CA ILE A 97 -1.47 15.36 -0.45
C ILE A 97 -0.79 16.03 -1.65
N SER A 98 0.33 16.72 -1.41
CA SER A 98 1.08 17.42 -2.46
C SER A 98 1.71 16.45 -3.44
N PHE A 99 2.29 15.37 -2.91
CA PHE A 99 2.91 14.29 -3.67
C PHE A 99 1.90 13.58 -4.59
N THR A 100 0.75 13.15 -4.05
CA THR A 100 -0.32 12.48 -4.81
C THR A 100 -0.90 13.38 -5.89
N LYS A 101 -1.15 14.67 -5.59
CA LYS A 101 -1.62 15.64 -6.60
C LYS A 101 -0.62 15.76 -7.74
N GLN A 102 0.67 15.87 -7.43
CA GLN A 102 1.69 16.02 -8.46
C GLN A 102 1.92 14.72 -9.24
N LEU A 103 1.90 13.56 -8.59
CA LEU A 103 1.93 12.28 -9.28
C LEU A 103 0.77 12.18 -10.27
N ARG A 104 -0.44 12.53 -9.85
CA ARG A 104 -1.62 12.42 -10.70
C ARG A 104 -1.61 13.42 -11.87
N ASN A 105 -1.02 14.60 -11.68
CA ASN A 105 -0.72 15.54 -12.77
C ASN A 105 0.24 14.93 -13.81
N GLN A 106 1.22 14.15 -13.36
CA GLN A 106 2.19 13.50 -14.24
C GLN A 106 1.71 12.16 -14.82
N LEU A 107 0.83 11.45 -14.11
CA LEU A 107 0.33 10.11 -14.38
C LEU A 107 -1.21 10.10 -14.31
N PRO A 108 -1.90 10.61 -15.35
CA PRO A 108 -3.34 10.83 -15.32
C PRO A 108 -4.14 9.56 -15.01
N GLN A 109 -5.23 9.73 -14.25
CA GLN A 109 -6.13 8.64 -13.87
C GLN A 109 -6.78 8.02 -15.12
N GLY A 110 -6.96 6.70 -15.09
CA GLY A 110 -7.45 5.93 -16.24
C GLY A 110 -6.35 5.55 -17.24
N SER A 111 -5.23 6.27 -17.26
CA SER A 111 -4.04 5.89 -18.04
C SER A 111 -2.98 5.20 -17.19
N PHE A 112 -2.86 5.57 -15.92
CA PHE A 112 -1.92 4.99 -14.97
C PHE A 112 -2.61 4.63 -13.66
N ILE A 113 -2.21 3.49 -13.10
CA ILE A 113 -2.58 3.06 -11.75
C ILE A 113 -1.80 3.91 -10.74
N LEU A 114 -2.48 4.43 -9.73
CA LEU A 114 -1.88 5.05 -8.56
C LEU A 114 -2.57 4.52 -7.32
N THR A 115 -1.82 3.73 -6.55
CA THR A 115 -2.27 3.15 -5.29
C THR A 115 -1.43 3.67 -4.14
N HIS A 116 -1.90 3.46 -2.92
CA HIS A 116 -1.12 3.69 -1.72
C HIS A 116 -1.16 2.42 -0.87
N ALA A 117 -0.13 2.15 -0.06
CA ALA A 117 -0.08 1.01 0.84
C ALA A 117 0.00 1.43 2.33
N PRO A 118 -0.99 2.15 2.88
CA PRO A 118 -0.98 2.52 4.29
C PRO A 118 -1.18 1.30 5.20
N VAL A 119 -0.60 1.34 6.40
CA VAL A 119 -0.99 0.41 7.48
C VAL A 119 -2.40 0.72 7.98
N ALA A 120 -3.16 -0.32 8.35
CA ALA A 120 -4.54 -0.19 8.84
C ALA A 120 -4.71 0.78 10.04
N PRO A 121 -3.80 0.82 11.03
CA PRO A 121 -3.81 1.79 12.12
C PRO A 121 -3.98 3.24 11.69
N TRP A 122 -3.40 3.65 10.56
CA TRP A 122 -3.47 5.04 10.08
C TRP A 122 -4.87 5.48 9.62
N PHE A 123 -5.85 4.58 9.64
CA PHE A 123 -7.26 4.88 9.47
C PHE A 123 -8.04 4.99 10.80
N SER A 124 -7.37 4.84 11.96
CA SER A 124 -8.01 4.97 13.27
C SER A 124 -8.35 6.44 13.54
N PRO A 125 -9.63 6.82 13.69
CA PRO A 125 -10.01 8.19 13.91
C PRO A 125 -9.51 8.70 15.27
N ASN A 126 -9.10 9.96 15.30
CA ASN A 126 -8.60 10.67 16.49
C ASN A 126 -7.35 10.04 17.14
N LYS A 127 -6.64 9.11 16.48
CA LYS A 127 -5.38 8.54 16.99
C LYS A 127 -4.14 9.37 16.65
N PHE A 128 -4.14 10.02 15.49
CA PHE A 128 -3.03 10.83 15.01
C PHE A 128 -3.47 12.29 14.92
N GLY A 129 -2.68 13.22 15.47
CA GLY A 129 -3.05 14.64 15.50
C GLY A 129 -3.33 15.25 14.12
N GLY A 130 -2.62 14.79 13.08
CA GLY A 130 -2.84 15.17 11.68
C GLY A 130 -3.97 14.42 10.98
N GLY A 131 -4.55 13.40 11.63
CA GLY A 131 -5.61 12.53 11.10
C GLY A 131 -5.15 11.44 10.13
N ALA A 132 -3.84 11.36 9.84
CA ALA A 132 -3.21 10.32 9.05
C ALA A 132 -3.95 10.05 7.72
N TYR A 133 -4.20 8.78 7.38
CA TYR A 133 -4.77 8.43 6.09
C TYR A 133 -6.26 8.76 5.95
N LEU A 134 -6.98 9.03 7.03
CA LEU A 134 -8.33 9.61 6.92
C LEU A 134 -8.28 11.04 6.36
N THR A 135 -7.31 11.85 6.80
CA THR A 135 -7.08 13.19 6.24
C THR A 135 -6.64 13.11 4.78
N VAL A 136 -5.71 12.21 4.44
CA VAL A 136 -5.25 12.00 3.05
C VAL A 136 -6.43 11.57 2.17
N ASN A 137 -7.22 10.58 2.58
CA ASN A 137 -8.40 10.14 1.82
C ASN A 137 -9.41 11.27 1.64
N LYS A 138 -9.68 12.07 2.67
CA LYS A 138 -10.61 13.21 2.56
C LYS A 138 -10.15 14.26 1.54
N GLN A 139 -8.84 14.50 1.44
CA GLN A 139 -8.27 15.58 0.62
C GLN A 139 -7.94 15.16 -0.81
N VAL A 140 -7.47 13.93 -1.00
CA VAL A 140 -6.97 13.42 -2.29
C VAL A 140 -7.38 11.97 -2.57
N GLY A 141 -8.23 11.35 -1.76
CA GLY A 141 -8.66 9.96 -1.96
C GLY A 141 -9.43 9.73 -3.26
N SER A 142 -9.98 10.78 -3.89
CA SER A 142 -10.55 10.69 -5.24
C SER A 142 -9.50 10.48 -6.33
N LEU A 143 -8.25 10.91 -6.10
CA LEU A 143 -7.12 10.77 -7.02
C LEU A 143 -6.38 9.44 -6.86
N ILE A 144 -6.66 8.67 -5.80
CA ILE A 144 -6.03 7.38 -5.51
C ILE A 144 -6.98 6.28 -5.99
N ASP A 145 -6.50 5.32 -6.78
CA ASP A 145 -7.37 4.28 -7.35
C ASP A 145 -7.86 3.31 -6.26
N TRP A 146 -6.95 2.81 -5.42
CA TRP A 146 -7.25 2.05 -4.20
C TRP A 146 -6.11 2.08 -3.18
N TYR A 147 -6.38 1.55 -1.99
CA TYR A 147 -5.44 1.37 -0.89
C TYR A 147 -5.12 -0.12 -0.70
N ASN A 148 -3.86 -0.49 -0.82
CA ASN A 148 -3.31 -1.78 -0.41
C ASN A 148 -3.11 -1.76 1.11
N VAL A 149 -4.20 -1.85 1.88
CA VAL A 149 -4.16 -1.65 3.33
C VAL A 149 -3.36 -2.75 4.00
N GLN A 150 -2.17 -2.42 4.50
CA GLN A 150 -1.32 -3.36 5.20
C GLN A 150 -1.95 -3.65 6.57
N VAL A 151 -2.40 -4.89 6.77
CA VAL A 151 -2.91 -5.41 8.06
C VAL A 151 -1.87 -6.31 8.70
N CYS A 152 -0.63 -5.82 8.65
CA CYS A 152 0.60 -6.35 9.22
C CYS A 152 1.60 -5.19 9.38
N THR A 153 2.59 -5.37 10.24
CA THR A 153 3.71 -4.43 10.42
C THR A 153 5.04 -5.07 10.06
N HIS A 154 5.89 -4.32 9.36
CA HIS A 154 7.28 -4.65 9.09
C HIS A 154 8.20 -3.85 10.01
N ASN A 155 9.15 -4.54 10.67
CA ASN A 155 10.35 -3.94 11.28
C ASN A 155 10.14 -2.67 12.10
N LEU A 156 9.15 -2.69 12.98
CA LEU A 156 9.02 -1.64 13.96
C LEU A 156 9.78 -2.06 15.23
N THR A 157 10.63 -1.18 15.75
CA THR A 157 11.20 -1.33 17.10
C THR A 157 10.05 -1.48 18.12
N PRO A 158 10.27 -2.00 19.34
CA PRO A 158 9.20 -2.16 20.34
C PRO A 158 8.40 -0.89 20.65
N THR A 159 8.93 0.30 20.29
CA THR A 159 8.26 1.59 20.42
C THR A 159 7.41 1.97 19.20
N GLN A 160 7.60 1.31 18.06
CA GLN A 160 6.89 1.55 16.81
C GLN A 160 5.90 0.40 16.48
N SER A 161 6.16 -0.86 16.90
CA SER A 161 5.30 -2.05 16.63
C SER A 161 4.10 -2.05 17.54
N THR A 162 3.12 -1.23 17.18
CA THR A 162 2.03 -0.91 18.09
C THR A 162 0.73 -1.63 17.72
N GLU A 163 0.66 -2.36 16.60
CA GLU A 163 -0.43 -3.30 16.28
C GLU A 163 -0.57 -4.37 17.39
N GLY A 164 0.52 -4.98 17.85
CA GLY A 164 0.44 -6.11 18.76
C GLY A 164 0.30 -7.43 18.01
N THR A 165 0.61 -8.54 18.69
CA THR A 165 0.89 -9.84 18.06
C THR A 165 -0.30 -10.49 17.39
N ASN A 166 -1.53 -10.13 17.79
CA ASN A 166 -2.76 -10.80 17.37
C ASN A 166 -3.69 -9.91 16.53
N GLU A 167 -3.28 -8.70 16.16
CA GLU A 167 -4.11 -7.85 15.33
C GLU A 167 -4.35 -8.47 13.95
N TYR A 168 -5.60 -8.38 13.51
CA TYR A 168 -6.03 -8.80 12.19
C TYR A 168 -5.68 -10.26 11.81
N THR A 169 -5.38 -11.15 12.78
CA THR A 169 -5.04 -12.57 12.52
C THR A 169 -6.27 -13.49 12.46
N THR A 170 -7.46 -12.95 12.70
CA THR A 170 -8.75 -13.63 12.58
C THR A 170 -9.66 -12.87 11.61
N CYS A 171 -10.66 -13.53 11.01
CA CYS A 171 -11.60 -12.82 10.13
C CYS A 171 -12.38 -11.72 10.88
N ASN A 172 -12.73 -11.93 12.15
CA ASN A 172 -13.40 -10.88 12.94
C ASN A 172 -12.49 -9.67 13.16
N GLY A 173 -11.25 -9.90 13.58
CA GLY A 173 -10.24 -8.85 13.77
C GLY A 173 -9.94 -8.07 12.48
N LEU A 174 -9.79 -8.81 11.38
CA LEU A 174 -9.49 -8.26 10.07
C LEU A 174 -10.65 -7.46 9.48
N LEU A 175 -11.87 -7.99 9.57
CA LEU A 175 -13.01 -7.47 8.82
C LEU A 175 -13.82 -6.47 9.64
N THR A 176 -14.19 -6.79 10.87
CA THR A 176 -15.31 -6.10 11.55
C THR A 176 -14.97 -5.46 12.89
N THR A 177 -13.92 -5.92 13.58
CA THR A 177 -13.69 -5.54 14.97
C THR A 177 -12.20 -5.43 15.26
N SER A 178 -11.64 -4.23 15.10
CA SER A 178 -10.26 -3.97 15.53
C SER A 178 -10.16 -3.87 17.06
N SER A 179 -8.94 -3.90 17.59
CA SER A 179 -8.74 -3.74 19.03
C SER A 179 -8.99 -2.30 19.52
N ASN A 180 -8.94 -2.13 20.84
CA ASN A 180 -8.97 -0.81 21.48
C ASN A 180 -7.67 -0.01 21.27
N VAL A 181 -6.58 -0.67 20.89
CA VAL A 181 -5.31 0.00 20.57
C VAL A 181 -5.47 0.78 19.27
N TRP A 182 -6.03 0.13 18.24
CA TRP A 182 -6.36 0.71 16.92
C TRP A 182 -7.87 0.67 16.68
N PRO A 183 -8.65 1.54 17.32
CA PRO A 183 -10.09 1.53 17.15
C PRO A 183 -10.46 1.89 15.73
N GLN A 184 -11.41 1.13 15.18
CA GLN A 184 -12.00 1.37 13.86
C GLN A 184 -11.04 1.18 12.67
N SER A 185 -9.99 0.38 12.84
CA SER A 185 -9.03 0.03 11.79
C SER A 185 -9.31 -1.30 11.08
N ALA A 186 -10.38 -2.03 11.44
CA ALA A 186 -10.81 -3.20 10.67
C ALA A 186 -11.47 -2.78 9.36
N LEU A 187 -11.41 -3.61 8.32
CA LEU A 187 -11.83 -3.29 6.95
C LEU A 187 -13.17 -2.53 6.85
N PHE A 188 -14.24 -3.06 7.45
CA PHE A 188 -15.57 -2.45 7.40
C PHE A 188 -15.70 -1.23 8.33
N GLN A 189 -14.88 -1.14 9.37
CA GLN A 189 -14.82 0.05 10.22
C GLN A 189 -14.10 1.20 9.52
N ILE A 190 -13.03 0.92 8.77
CA ILE A 190 -12.37 1.89 7.89
C ILE A 190 -13.37 2.41 6.85
N ALA A 191 -14.15 1.50 6.25
CA ALA A 191 -15.17 1.90 5.29
C ALA A 191 -16.21 2.85 5.90
N ASN A 192 -16.67 2.55 7.12
CA ASN A 192 -17.59 3.40 7.87
C ASN A 192 -16.98 4.76 8.27
N SER A 193 -15.66 4.88 8.31
CA SER A 193 -14.93 6.14 8.52
C SER A 193 -14.80 7.00 7.25
N GLY A 194 -15.43 6.60 6.13
CA GLY A 194 -15.55 7.40 4.91
C GLY A 194 -14.60 7.03 3.78
N VAL A 195 -13.93 5.87 3.86
CA VAL A 195 -13.16 5.32 2.73
C VAL A 195 -14.08 4.39 1.92
N PRO A 196 -14.21 4.54 0.59
CA PRO A 196 -15.05 3.64 -0.19
C PRO A 196 -14.59 2.17 -0.04
N LEU A 197 -15.52 1.27 0.30
CA LEU A 197 -15.22 -0.15 0.52
C LEU A 197 -14.55 -0.81 -0.71
N SER A 198 -14.93 -0.38 -1.92
CA SER A 198 -14.35 -0.85 -3.18
C SER A 198 -12.89 -0.44 -3.38
N LYS A 199 -12.35 0.46 -2.55
CA LYS A 199 -10.94 0.90 -2.56
C LYS A 199 -10.09 0.24 -1.50
N LEU A 200 -10.64 -0.63 -0.65
CA LEU A 200 -9.90 -1.20 0.48
C LEU A 200 -9.43 -2.61 0.13
N VAL A 201 -8.23 -2.74 -0.45
CA VAL A 201 -7.58 -4.02 -0.73
C VAL A 201 -6.95 -4.54 0.56
N ILE A 202 -7.15 -5.82 0.88
CA ILE A 202 -6.60 -6.45 2.09
C ILE A 202 -5.13 -6.84 1.83
N GLY A 203 -4.17 -6.23 2.53
CA GLY A 203 -2.74 -6.51 2.42
C GLY A 203 -2.21 -7.44 3.50
N LYS A 204 -1.69 -8.62 3.13
CA LYS A 204 -1.21 -9.64 4.10
C LYS A 204 0.20 -10.14 3.77
N PRO A 205 0.97 -10.61 4.76
CA PRO A 205 2.23 -11.26 4.47
C PRO A 205 2.00 -12.66 3.89
N ALA A 206 2.85 -13.09 2.96
CA ALA A 206 2.78 -14.38 2.29
C ALA A 206 3.08 -15.54 3.26
N THR A 207 4.08 -15.34 4.13
CA THR A 207 4.47 -16.27 5.18
C THR A 207 4.63 -15.56 6.52
N ALA A 208 4.70 -16.35 7.60
CA ALA A 208 4.97 -15.81 8.95
C ALA A 208 6.35 -15.14 9.08
N GLY A 209 7.29 -15.40 8.16
CA GLY A 209 8.62 -14.78 8.16
C GLY A 209 8.69 -13.46 7.39
N ASP A 210 7.66 -13.13 6.61
CA ASP A 210 7.67 -11.94 5.74
C ASP A 210 7.30 -10.66 6.51
N ALA A 211 6.63 -10.77 7.66
CA ALA A 211 6.27 -9.65 8.54
C ALA A 211 6.40 -10.03 10.01
N SER A 212 6.41 -9.03 10.90
CA SER A 212 6.52 -9.28 12.35
C SER A 212 5.21 -9.79 12.96
N ASN A 213 4.07 -9.51 12.34
CA ASN A 213 2.73 -9.96 12.74
C ASN A 213 1.77 -10.01 11.54
N GLY A 214 0.48 -10.29 11.80
CA GLY A 214 -0.58 -10.17 10.80
C GLY A 214 -0.69 -11.34 9.81
N PHE A 215 0.23 -12.31 9.83
CA PHE A 215 0.15 -13.51 8.99
C PHE A 215 -1.12 -14.31 9.26
N MET A 216 -1.71 -14.81 8.18
CA MET A 216 -2.82 -15.75 8.18
C MET A 216 -2.52 -16.87 7.18
N PRO A 217 -2.80 -18.13 7.50
CA PRO A 217 -2.76 -19.20 6.49
C PRO A 217 -3.63 -18.84 5.29
N THR A 218 -3.18 -19.17 4.07
CA THR A 218 -3.87 -18.83 2.82
C THR A 218 -5.32 -19.31 2.79
N SER A 219 -5.61 -20.49 3.34
CA SER A 219 -6.97 -21.04 3.44
C SER A 219 -7.86 -20.21 4.37
N THR A 220 -7.34 -19.75 5.51
CA THR A 220 -8.06 -18.85 6.41
C THR A 220 -8.31 -17.51 5.75
N LEU A 221 -7.32 -16.94 5.06
CA LEU A 221 -7.49 -15.67 4.34
C LEU A 221 -8.54 -15.79 3.21
N ALA A 222 -8.58 -16.91 2.49
CA ALA A 222 -9.62 -17.19 1.50
C ALA A 222 -11.03 -17.21 2.11
N GLN A 223 -11.18 -17.80 3.31
CA GLN A 223 -12.46 -17.78 4.05
C GLN A 223 -12.84 -16.36 4.48
N CYS A 224 -11.89 -15.58 4.99
CA CYS A 224 -12.16 -14.18 5.33
C CYS A 224 -12.57 -13.36 4.10
N ALA A 225 -11.91 -13.57 2.95
CA ALA A 225 -12.27 -12.90 1.70
C ALA A 225 -13.69 -13.27 1.24
N GLN A 226 -14.10 -14.53 1.39
CA GLN A 226 -15.46 -14.96 1.11
C GLN A 226 -16.48 -14.28 2.03
N GLN A 227 -16.18 -14.21 3.34
CA GLN A 227 -17.02 -13.49 4.31
C GLN A 227 -17.12 -12.00 3.98
N ALA A 228 -16.00 -11.35 3.64
CA ALA A 228 -16.00 -9.95 3.23
C ALA A 228 -16.87 -9.74 1.97
N LYS A 229 -16.75 -10.64 1.00
CA LYS A 229 -17.55 -10.59 -0.23
C LYS A 229 -19.05 -10.74 0.03
N SER A 230 -19.47 -11.63 0.94
CA SER A 230 -20.89 -11.75 1.31
C SER A 230 -21.42 -10.51 2.04
N MET A 231 -20.52 -9.69 2.60
CA MET A 231 -20.82 -8.39 3.21
C MET A 231 -20.68 -7.20 2.22
N GLY A 232 -20.55 -7.46 0.92
CA GLY A 232 -20.55 -6.43 -0.13
C GLY A 232 -19.17 -5.89 -0.52
N TRP A 233 -18.08 -6.43 0.02
CA TRP A 233 -16.72 -6.06 -0.37
C TRP A 233 -16.27 -6.75 -1.67
N ASN A 234 -15.50 -6.04 -2.51
CA ASN A 234 -15.05 -6.57 -3.80
C ASN A 234 -13.69 -6.02 -4.29
N ALA A 235 -12.86 -5.46 -3.41
CA ALA A 235 -11.65 -4.74 -3.81
C ALA A 235 -10.46 -5.65 -4.19
N GLY A 236 -10.23 -6.75 -3.46
CA GLY A 236 -9.15 -7.70 -3.74
C GLY A 236 -8.11 -7.85 -2.64
N ILE A 237 -7.06 -8.64 -2.87
CA ILE A 237 -6.04 -8.97 -1.87
C ILE A 237 -4.66 -8.60 -2.42
N MET A 238 -3.88 -7.89 -1.61
CA MET A 238 -2.45 -7.61 -1.80
C MET A 238 -1.65 -8.56 -0.89
N VAL A 239 -0.45 -8.92 -1.34
CA VAL A 239 0.44 -9.79 -0.57
C VAL A 239 1.88 -9.33 -0.57
N TRP A 240 2.52 -9.35 0.61
CA TRP A 240 3.95 -9.17 0.79
C TRP A 240 4.61 -10.51 1.17
N GLN A 241 5.37 -11.18 0.31
CA GLN A 241 5.82 -10.75 -1.00
C GLN A 241 6.02 -11.90 -1.96
N PHE A 242 6.23 -11.57 -3.22
CA PHE A 242 6.87 -12.47 -4.17
C PHE A 242 8.35 -12.68 -3.78
N PRO A 243 8.94 -13.88 -3.91
CA PRO A 243 8.39 -15.10 -4.51
C PRO A 243 7.56 -15.99 -3.58
N ASN A 244 7.40 -15.62 -2.31
CA ASN A 244 6.69 -16.44 -1.32
C ASN A 244 5.17 -16.57 -1.61
N ALA A 245 4.59 -15.63 -2.38
CA ALA A 245 3.21 -15.67 -2.86
C ALA A 245 3.11 -15.74 -4.40
N ALA A 246 3.56 -16.84 -4.98
CA ALA A 246 3.47 -17.10 -6.43
C ALA A 246 2.06 -17.57 -6.88
N ALA A 247 1.93 -18.01 -8.14
CA ALA A 247 0.65 -18.34 -8.78
C ALA A 247 -0.28 -19.27 -7.97
N ASN A 248 0.27 -20.31 -7.32
CA ASN A 248 -0.53 -21.20 -6.47
C ASN A 248 -1.16 -20.45 -5.28
N TRP A 249 -0.40 -19.56 -4.63
CA TRP A 249 -0.93 -18.74 -3.53
C TRP A 249 -2.05 -17.84 -4.03
N ILE A 250 -1.88 -17.20 -5.19
CA ILE A 250 -2.90 -16.32 -5.80
C ILE A 250 -4.18 -17.10 -6.09
N ARG A 251 -4.07 -18.28 -6.71
CA ARG A 251 -5.19 -19.18 -6.98
C ARG A 251 -5.91 -19.58 -5.69
N ASP A 252 -5.15 -19.97 -4.67
CA ASP A 252 -5.72 -20.53 -3.45
C ASP A 252 -6.39 -19.43 -2.59
N VAL A 253 -5.80 -18.24 -2.50
CA VAL A 253 -6.39 -17.13 -1.72
C VAL A 253 -7.70 -16.62 -2.34
N ARG A 254 -7.83 -16.66 -3.67
CA ARG A 254 -9.04 -16.21 -4.36
C ARG A 254 -10.12 -17.27 -4.45
N SER A 255 -9.78 -18.54 -4.24
CA SER A 255 -10.62 -19.71 -4.55
C SER A 255 -12.07 -19.64 -4.05
N LEU A 256 -12.32 -19.02 -2.90
CA LEU A 256 -13.65 -18.94 -2.30
C LEU A 256 -14.40 -17.63 -2.62
N ALA A 257 -13.69 -16.53 -2.83
CA ALA A 257 -14.27 -15.21 -3.05
C ALA A 257 -14.36 -14.86 -4.54
N PHE A 258 -13.34 -15.19 -5.34
CA PHE A 258 -13.24 -14.89 -6.76
C PHE A 258 -12.77 -16.15 -7.51
N PRO A 259 -13.60 -17.21 -7.57
CA PRO A 259 -13.25 -18.42 -8.30
C PRO A 259 -13.08 -18.12 -9.79
N GLU A 260 -12.12 -18.81 -10.41
CA GLU A 260 -11.87 -18.81 -11.86
C GLU A 260 -12.80 -19.78 -12.60
#